data_AF-A0A0F9EHY2-F1
#
_entry.id   AF-A0A0F9EHY2-F1
#
_cell.length_a   1.000
_cell.length_b   1.000
_cell.length_c   1.000
_cell.angle_alpha   90.00
_cell.angle_beta   90.00
_cell.angle_gamma   90.00
#
_symmetry.space_group_name_H-M   'P 1'
#
loop_
_entity.id
_entity.type
_entity.pdbx_description
1 polymer ?
#
loop_
_entity_poly.entity_id
_entity_poly.type
_entity_poly.pdbx_seq_one_letter_code
_entity_poly.pdbx_strand_id
1 'polypeptide(L)' 'MAEKIECKICKFDKKKRRVIIRKPLEEIELNPSNGYREFYCSNRIKVFRRWNLNTDGLRESKWFEEECGNRLLVMGA' A
#
# COMPACT_ATOMS: atom_id res chain seq x y z
N MET A 1 13.46 -8.90 20.01
CA MET A 1 13.65 -8.99 18.53
C MET A 1 12.86 -7.84 17.93
N ALA A 2 13.49 -6.92 17.21
CA ALA A 2 12.75 -5.85 16.54
C ALA A 2 11.86 -6.48 15.47
N GLU A 3 10.55 -6.56 15.72
CA GLU A 3 9.59 -6.97 14.71
C GLU A 3 9.75 -6.02 13.52
N LYS A 4 10.20 -6.54 12.38
CA LYS A 4 10.22 -5.77 11.13
C LYS A 4 8.78 -5.51 10.75
N ILE A 5 8.28 -4.33 11.08
CA ILE A 5 6.94 -3.89 10.69
C ILE A 5 6.97 -3.73 9.17
N GLU A 6 6.14 -4.52 8.48
CA GLU A 6 6.07 -4.53 7.03
C GLU A 6 4.62 -4.37 6.57
N CYS A 7 4.40 -3.57 5.53
CA CYS A 7 3.09 -3.47 4.91
C CYS A 7 2.70 -4.78 4.21
N LYS A 8 1.67 -5.47 4.74
CA LYS A 8 1.14 -6.71 4.17
C LYS A 8 0.68 -6.56 2.71
N ILE A 9 0.27 -5.36 2.30
CA ILE A 9 -0.17 -5.06 0.93
C ILE A 9 1.02 -5.04 -0.04
N CYS A 10 2.11 -4.41 0.37
CA CYS A 10 3.34 -4.29 -0.44
C CYS A 10 4.33 -5.43 -0.21
N LYS A 11 4.04 -6.36 0.70
CA LYS A 11 4.91 -7.50 0.98
C LYS A 11 5.12 -8.36 -0.27
N PHE A 12 4.05 -8.61 -1.03
CA PHE A 12 4.06 -9.46 -2.21
C PHE A 12 3.43 -8.79 -3.44
N ASP A 13 4.04 -9.01 -4.60
CA ASP A 13 3.44 -8.65 -5.88
C ASP A 13 2.29 -9.60 -6.22
N LYS A 14 1.27 -9.07 -6.89
CA LYS A 14 0.11 -9.81 -7.38
C LYS A 14 -0.05 -9.59 -8.88
N LYS A 15 -0.81 -10.46 -9.55
CA LYS A 15 -1.07 -10.37 -11.01
C LYS A 15 -1.56 -8.97 -11.47
N LYS A 16 -2.31 -8.26 -10.63
CA LYS A 16 -2.84 -6.91 -10.90
C LYS A 16 -2.23 -5.80 -10.03
N ARG A 17 -1.18 -6.08 -9.26
CA ARG A 17 -0.55 -5.10 -8.37
C ARG A 17 0.94 -5.37 -8.23
N ARG A 18 1.79 -4.39 -8.49
CA ARG A 18 3.24 -4.51 -8.31
C ARG A 18 3.80 -3.35 -7.50
N VAL A 19 4.77 -3.60 -6.64
CA VAL A 19 5.48 -2.52 -5.94
C VAL A 19 6.56 -1.96 -6.85
N ILE A 20 6.60 -0.63 -7.00
CA ILE A 20 7.61 0.09 -7.80
C ILE A 20 8.73 0.58 -6.90
N ILE A 21 8.35 1.24 -5.80
CA ILE A 21 9.28 1.89 -4.87
C ILE A 21 8.87 1.52 -3.46
N ARG A 22 9.81 0.94 -2.73
CA ARG A 22 9.68 0.67 -1.30
C ARG A 22 10.27 1.85 -0.52
N LYS A 23 9.44 2.49 0.28
CA LYS A 23 9.81 3.50 1.26
C LYS A 23 9.74 2.89 2.67
N PRO A 24 10.48 3.45 3.65
CA PRO A 24 10.26 3.10 5.04
C PRO A 24 8.81 3.43 5.44
N LEU A 25 8.29 2.68 6.42
CA LEU A 25 7.00 3.02 7.02
C LEU A 25 7.16 4.29 7.86
N GLU A 26 6.21 5.20 7.72
CA GLU A 26 6.17 6.45 8.48
C GLU A 26 5.35 6.21 9.76
N GLU A 27 5.94 6.43 10.93
CA GLU A 27 5.20 6.35 12.19
C GLU A 27 4.34 7.61 12.32
N ILE A 28 3.05 7.42 12.59
CA ILE A 28 2.10 8.48 12.90
C ILE A 28 1.97 8.49 14.42
N GLU A 29 2.36 9.60 15.04
CA GLU A 29 2.13 9.85 16.46
C GLU A 29 0.62 9.97 16.72
N LEU A 30 0.01 8.85 17.10
CA LEU A 30 -1.30 8.85 17.73
C LEU A 30 -1.13 9.17 19.22
N ASN A 31 -2.17 9.78 19.79
CA ASN A 31 -2.20 10.16 21.20
C ASN A 31 -1.71 8.98 22.08
N PRO A 32 -0.67 9.18 22.91
CA PRO A 32 0.07 8.07 23.55
C PRO A 32 -0.74 7.26 24.58
N SER A 33 -1.95 7.69 24.91
CA SER A 33 -2.79 7.10 25.96
C SER A 33 -3.31 5.69 25.67
N ASN A 34 -3.24 5.21 24.42
CA ASN A 34 -3.79 3.90 24.05
C ASN A 34 -2.74 2.79 23.90
N GLY A 35 -1.43 3.10 24.02
CA GLY A 35 -0.38 2.08 23.87
C GLY A 35 -0.30 1.47 22.46
N TYR A 36 -0.82 2.13 21.43
CA TYR A 36 -0.70 1.70 20.03
C TYR A 36 0.15 2.68 19.24
N ARG A 37 0.91 2.16 18.28
CA ARG A 37 1.67 2.90 17.28
C ARG A 37 1.01 2.69 15.93
N GLU A 38 0.73 3.77 15.20
CA GLU A 38 0.24 3.70 13.83
C GLU A 38 1.39 3.93 12.86
N PHE A 39 1.44 3.14 11.80
CA PHE A 39 2.41 3.25 10.73
C PHE A 39 1.70 3.42 9.40
N TYR A 40 2.21 4.28 8.55
CA TYR A 40 1.69 4.55 7.22
C TYR A 40 2.64 4.06 6.13
N CYS A 41 2.08 3.43 5.11
CA CYS A 41 2.82 2.88 3.99
C CYS A 41 2.74 3.78 2.76
N SER A 42 3.82 4.50 2.51
CA SER A 42 3.99 5.43 1.39
C SER A 42 4.68 4.79 0.17
N ASN A 43 4.57 3.46 0.04
CA ASN A 43 5.13 2.74 -1.10
C ASN A 43 4.38 3.11 -2.39
N ARG A 44 5.12 3.27 -3.49
CA ARG A 44 4.52 3.45 -4.82
C ARG A 44 4.23 2.09 -5.44
N ILE A 45 2.99 1.87 -5.88
CA ILE A 45 2.52 0.63 -6.48
C ILE A 45 1.94 0.89 -7.88
N LYS A 46 2.10 -0.07 -8.79
CA LYS A 46 1.29 -0.16 -10.02
C LYS A 46 0.09 -1.03 -9.76
N VAL A 47 -1.10 -0.58 -10.14
CA VAL A 47 -2.32 -1.39 -10.13
C VAL A 47 -2.91 -1.49 -11.53
N PHE A 48 -3.38 -2.67 -11.90
CA PHE A 48 -4.02 -2.92 -13.18
C PHE A 48 -5.53 -2.77 -13.03
N ARG A 49 -6.07 -1.65 -13.51
CA ARG A 49 -7.51 -1.32 -13.42
C ARG A 49 -8.10 -1.20 -14.81
N ARG A 50 -9.42 -1.38 -14.90
CA ARG A 50 -10.17 -1.08 -16.12
C ARG A 50 -10.16 0.43 -16.33
N TRP A 51 -9.88 0.85 -17.56
CA TRP A 51 -9.78 2.26 -17.94
C TRP A 51 -11.03 2.67 -18.70
N ASN A 52 -11.16 2.26 -19.97
CA ASN A 52 -12.27 2.67 -20.84
C ASN A 52 -12.75 1.53 -21.75
N LEU A 53 -13.84 1.76 -22.47
CA LEU A 53 -14.26 0.95 -23.60
C LEU A 53 -13.54 1.46 -24.86
N ASN A 54 -12.87 0.59 -25.63
CA ASN A 54 -12.37 0.97 -26.96
C ASN A 54 -13.54 1.29 -27.89
N THR A 55 -13.21 1.80 -29.07
CA THR A 55 -14.10 1.94 -30.23
C THR A 55 -14.86 0.64 -30.58
N ASP A 56 -14.29 -0.52 -30.28
CA ASP A 56 -14.88 -1.84 -30.50
C ASP A 56 -15.72 -2.35 -29.31
N GLY A 57 -15.96 -1.52 -28.28
CA GLY A 57 -16.73 -1.89 -27.08
C GLY A 57 -16.02 -2.85 -26.12
N LEU A 58 -14.71 -3.08 -26.31
CA LEU A 58 -13.88 -3.91 -25.42
C LEU A 58 -13.38 -3.11 -24.22
N ARG A 59 -13.32 -3.73 -23.03
CA ARG A 59 -12.84 -3.07 -21.80
C ARG A 59 -11.31 -3.06 -21.76
N GLU A 60 -10.70 -1.90 -21.99
CA GLU A 60 -9.27 -1.69 -21.78
C GLU A 60 -8.94 -1.76 -20.30
N SER A 61 -7.80 -2.36 -20.00
CA SER A 61 -7.20 -2.28 -18.68
C SER A 61 -5.81 -1.70 -18.82
N LYS A 62 -5.48 -0.76 -17.94
CA LYS A 62 -4.21 -0.04 -17.94
C LYS A 62 -3.56 -0.14 -16.56
N TRP A 63 -2.25 -0.02 -16.53
CA TRP A 63 -1.48 0.12 -15.30
C TRP A 63 -1.52 1.57 -14.83
N PHE A 64 -1.90 1.77 -13.58
CA PHE A 64 -1.91 3.06 -12.89
C PHE A 64 -0.88 3.05 -11.79
N GLU A 65 -0.17 4.16 -11.60
CA GLU A 65 0.73 4.35 -10.47
C GLU A 65 -0.03 5.05 -9.35
N GLU A 66 -0.05 4.46 -8.17
CA GLU A 66 -0.68 5.02 -6.98
C GLU A 66 0.18 4.77 -5.73
N GLU A 67 -0.07 5.51 -4.67
CA GLU A 67 0.50 5.23 -3.36
C GLU A 67 -0.30 4.13 -2.65
N CYS A 68 0.37 3.25 -1.92
CA CYS A 68 -0.28 2.15 -1.21
C CYS A 68 -1.30 2.64 -0.17
N GLY A 69 -0.98 3.69 0.58
CA GLY A 69 -1.86 4.31 1.56
C GLY A 69 -2.27 3.44 2.75
N ASN A 70 -1.60 2.29 2.96
CA ASN A 70 -1.99 1.34 3.99
C ASN A 70 -1.55 1.80 5.36
N ARG A 71 -2.49 1.82 6.32
CA ARG A 71 -2.19 2.05 7.74
C ARG A 71 -2.03 0.73 8.48
N LEU A 72 -1.08 0.66 9.39
CA LEU A 72 -0.84 -0.48 10.28
C LEU A 72 -0.93 0.02 11.71
N LEU A 73 -1.80 -0.59 12.50
CA LEU A 73 -1.83 -0.38 13.94
C LEU A 73 -1.04 -1.52 14.60
N VAL A 74 -0.04 -1.17 15.41
CA VAL A 74 0.78 -2.12 16.15
C VAL A 74 0.65 -1.78 17.63
N MET A 75 0.45 -2.79 18.47
CA MET A 75 0.46 -2.59 19.92
C MET A 75 1.89 -2.24 20.33
N GLY A 76 2.07 -1.04 20.89
CA GLY A 76 3.32 -0.65 21.51
C GLY A 76 3.59 -1.57 22.68
N ALA A 77 4.72 -2.26 22.64
CA ALA A 77 5.24 -3.03 23.77
C ALA A 77 5.57 -2.11 24.95
#